data_AF-A0A099NIY3-F1
#
_entry.id   AF-A0A099NIY3-F1
#
_cell.length_a   1.000
_cell.length_b   1.000
_cell.length_c   1.000
_cell.angle_alpha   90.00
_cell.angle_beta   90.00
_cell.angle_gamma   90.00
#
_symmetry.space_group_name_H-M   'P 1'
#
loop_
_entity.id
_entity.type
_entity.pdbx_description
1 polymer ?
#
loop_
_entity_poly.entity_id
_entity_poly.type
_entity_poly.pdbx_seq_one_letter_code
_entity_poly.pdbx_strand_id
1 'polypeptide(L)' 'GVSIELDPIEDEAVADWLYEDKPLIEDRRFVNGASYRKWNLSVDILSNLHRLSTPLVGDDNLDTNSNYLFDKEPKI' A
#
# COMPACT_ATOMS: atom_id res chain seq x y z
N GLY A 1 11.47 -6.65 15.32
CA GLY A 1 11.14 -5.68 14.27
C GLY A 1 10.69 -4.39 14.92
N VAL A 2 10.66 -3.29 14.17
CA VAL A 2 9.92 -2.09 14.56
C VAL A 2 8.54 -2.20 13.91
N SER A 3 7.47 -2.04 14.70
CA SER A 3 6.07 -2.06 14.24
C SER A 3 5.40 -0.78 14.70
N ILE A 4 4.50 -0.24 13.87
CA ILE A 4 3.64 0.86 14.31
C ILE A 4 2.47 0.29 15.09
N GLU A 5 1.90 1.11 15.97
CA GLU A 5 0.64 0.77 16.64
C GLU A 5 -0.50 0.91 15.62
N LEU A 6 -1.27 -0.16 15.46
CA LEU A 6 -2.42 -0.23 14.56
C LEU A 6 -3.71 -0.06 15.36
N ASP A 7 -4.68 0.64 14.80
CA ASP A 7 -5.99 0.79 15.45
C ASP A 7 -6.77 -0.53 15.34
N PRO A 8 -7.28 -1.08 16.46
CA PRO A 8 -7.91 -2.41 16.47
C PRO A 8 -9.24 -2.47 15.68
N ILE A 9 -9.84 -1.32 15.35
CA ILE A 9 -11.11 -1.22 14.62
C ILE A 9 -10.85 -0.74 13.19
N GLU A 10 -10.08 0.33 13.02
CA GLU A 10 -9.84 0.89 11.69
C GLU A 10 -8.87 0.03 10.86
N ASP A 11 -7.86 -0.59 11.49
CA ASP A 11 -6.83 -1.39 10.81
C ASP A 11 -7.07 -2.90 10.84
N GLU A 12 -8.25 -3.35 11.27
CA GLU A 12 -8.58 -4.77 11.43
C GLU A 12 -8.26 -5.60 10.17
N ALA A 13 -8.52 -5.04 8.97
CA ALA A 13 -8.28 -5.75 7.70
C ALA A 13 -6.81 -6.09 7.41
N VAL A 14 -5.86 -5.41 8.06
CA VAL A 14 -4.41 -5.57 7.84
C VAL A 14 -3.64 -5.95 9.10
N ALA A 15 -4.22 -5.76 10.29
CA ALA A 15 -3.54 -5.88 11.58
C ALA A 15 -2.85 -7.23 11.81
N ASP A 16 -3.50 -8.31 11.39
CA ASP A 16 -3.03 -9.67 11.65
C ASP A 16 -1.78 -10.05 10.85
N TRP A 17 -1.61 -9.49 9.65
CA TRP A 17 -0.63 -9.97 8.68
C TRP A 17 0.38 -8.92 8.21
N LEU A 18 0.17 -7.62 8.46
CA LEU A 18 1.00 -6.54 7.92
C LEU A 18 2.50 -6.70 8.18
N TYR A 19 2.87 -7.33 9.30
CA TYR A 19 4.26 -7.53 9.73
C TYR A 19 4.81 -8.95 9.51
N GLU A 20 4.06 -9.81 8.85
CA GLU A 20 4.56 -11.13 8.46
C GLU A 20 5.65 -11.03 7.37
N ASP A 21 6.54 -12.03 7.29
CA ASP A 21 7.56 -12.09 6.24
C ASP A 21 6.95 -12.19 4.83
N LYS A 22 5.82 -12.92 4.72
CA LYS A 22 5.06 -13.13 3.48
C LYS A 22 3.56 -13.14 3.76
N PRO A 23 2.92 -11.97 3.89
CA PRO A 23 1.53 -11.89 4.27
C PRO A 23 0.60 -12.57 3.27
N LEU A 24 -0.48 -13.18 3.78
CA LEU A 24 -1.55 -13.78 2.96
C LEU A 24 -1.10 -14.93 2.04
N ILE A 25 0.12 -15.47 2.19
CA ILE A 25 0.69 -16.51 1.30
C ILE A 25 -0.19 -17.77 1.16
N GLU A 26 -0.94 -18.10 2.21
CA GLU A 26 -1.85 -19.24 2.24
C GLU A 26 -3.20 -18.94 1.57
N ASP A 27 -3.60 -17.66 1.50
CA ASP A 27 -4.85 -17.24 0.89
C ASP A 27 -4.71 -16.99 -0.61
N ARG A 28 -5.10 -18.02 -1.36
CA ARG A 28 -5.08 -18.01 -2.84
C ARG A 28 -5.99 -16.96 -3.48
N ARG A 29 -6.90 -16.34 -2.72
CA ARG A 29 -7.77 -15.26 -3.22
C ARG A 29 -7.00 -13.96 -3.37
N PHE A 30 -6.06 -13.71 -2.45
CA PHE A 30 -5.30 -12.47 -2.40
C PHE A 30 -3.96 -12.59 -3.09
N VAL A 31 -3.30 -13.74 -3.05
CA VAL A 31 -2.00 -13.95 -3.69
C VAL A 31 -1.94 -15.27 -4.44
N ASN A 32 -1.08 -15.35 -5.45
CA ASN A 32 -0.96 -16.57 -6.28
C ASN A 32 -0.14 -17.70 -5.62
N GLY A 33 -0.17 -17.81 -4.28
CA GLY A 33 0.54 -18.78 -3.47
C GLY A 33 2.04 -18.46 -3.28
N ALA A 34 2.85 -19.49 -2.99
CA ALA A 34 4.25 -19.34 -2.60
C ALA A 34 5.17 -18.66 -3.63
N SER A 35 4.73 -18.52 -4.87
CA SER A 35 5.46 -17.73 -5.87
C SER A 35 5.40 -16.23 -5.61
N TYR A 36 4.35 -15.75 -4.93
CA TYR A 36 4.18 -14.38 -4.45
C TYR A 36 4.43 -13.28 -5.50
N ARG A 37 4.02 -13.54 -6.75
CA ARG A 37 4.27 -12.63 -7.89
C ARG A 37 3.09 -11.75 -8.23
N LYS A 38 1.89 -12.18 -7.86
CA LYS A 38 0.64 -11.50 -8.19
C LYS A 38 -0.21 -11.41 -6.94
N TRP A 39 -0.80 -10.25 -6.74
CA TRP A 39 -1.71 -9.96 -5.66
C TRP A 39 -3.00 -9.35 -6.23
N ASN A 40 -4.12 -9.59 -5.55
CA ASN A 40 -5.43 -9.03 -5.84
C ASN A 40 -6.13 -8.76 -4.51
N LEU A 41 -6.04 -7.52 -4.02
CA LEU A 41 -6.54 -7.13 -2.70
C LEU A 41 -7.94 -6.51 -2.81
N SER A 42 -8.76 -6.66 -1.76
CA SER A 42 -10.04 -5.96 -1.68
C SER A 42 -9.83 -4.45 -1.50
N VAL A 43 -10.87 -3.68 -1.82
CA VAL A 43 -10.85 -2.21 -1.63
C VAL A 43 -10.58 -1.86 -0.17
N ASP A 44 -11.19 -2.56 0.78
CA ASP A 44 -11.03 -2.28 2.22
C ASP A 44 -9.56 -2.42 2.67
N ILE A 45 -8.86 -3.47 2.21
CA ILE A 45 -7.44 -3.68 2.49
C ILE A 45 -6.60 -2.54 1.87
N LEU A 46 -6.88 -2.20 0.60
CA LEU A 46 -6.14 -1.15 -0.09
C LEU A 46 -6.35 0.22 0.54
N SER A 47 -7.57 0.53 0.99
CA SER A 47 -7.90 1.77 1.69
C SER A 47 -7.11 1.90 3.00
N ASN A 48 -7.00 0.82 3.78
CA ASN A 48 -6.18 0.82 5.01
C ASN A 48 -4.70 1.01 4.70
N LEU A 49 -4.15 0.27 3.74
CA LEU A 49 -2.75 0.43 3.33
C LEU A 49 -2.45 1.86 2.82
N HIS A 50 -3.38 2.45 2.07
CA HIS A 50 -3.26 3.82 1.60
C HIS A 50 -3.22 4.82 2.78
N ARG A 51 -4.14 4.68 3.74
CA ARG A 51 -4.15 5.52 4.96
C ARG A 51 -2.85 5.37 5.77
N LEU A 52 -2.38 4.14 5.97
CA LEU A 52 -1.14 3.87 6.72
C LEU A 52 0.12 4.39 6.01
N SER A 53 0.13 4.43 4.67
CA SER A 53 1.26 4.93 3.88
C SER A 53 1.27 6.46 3.71
N THR A 54 0.22 7.16 4.16
CA THR A 54 0.08 8.62 4.05
C THR A 54 1.31 9.41 4.54
N PRO A 55 1.96 9.05 5.68
CA PRO A 55 3.16 9.76 6.14
C PRO A 55 4.37 9.64 5.21
N LEU A 56 4.39 8.66 4.30
CA LEU A 56 5.49 8.39 3.39
C LEU A 56 5.22 8.88 1.97
N VAL A 57 4.00 8.63 1.46
CA VAL A 57 3.65 8.89 0.05
C VAL A 57 3.54 10.39 -0.22
N GLY A 58 3.02 11.17 0.74
CA GLY A 58 2.81 12.60 0.59
C GLY A 58 1.83 12.96 -0.54
N ASP A 59 1.27 14.18 -0.49
CA ASP A 59 0.28 14.67 -1.47
C ASP A 59 0.92 15.36 -2.69
N ASP A 60 2.24 15.27 -2.87
CA ASP A 60 3.00 16.06 -3.86
C ASP A 60 2.62 15.77 -5.33
N ASN A 61 1.86 14.70 -5.58
CA ASN A 61 1.46 14.26 -6.93
C ASN A 61 -0.04 14.46 -7.25
N LEU A 62 -0.78 15.22 -6.44
CA LEU A 62 -2.21 15.46 -6.69
C LEU A 62 -2.48 16.27 -7.97
N ASP A 63 -1.54 17.11 -8.39
CA ASP A 63 -1.61 17.84 -9.67
C ASP A 63 -0.42 17.47 -10.55
N THR A 64 -0.68 17.08 -11.80
CA THR A 64 0.38 16.85 -12.78
C THR A 64 1.17 18.13 -13.08
N ASN A 65 0.60 19.31 -12.84
CA ASN A 65 1.27 20.59 -13.04
C ASN A 65 2.27 20.95 -11.93
N SER A 66 2.23 20.30 -10.76
CA SER A 66 3.23 20.55 -9.69
C SER A 66 4.66 20.21 -10.17
N ASN A 67 4.77 19.31 -11.15
CA ASN A 67 6.02 18.90 -11.78
C ASN A 67 6.38 19.69 -13.04
N TYR A 68 5.61 20.73 -13.40
CA TYR A 68 5.98 21.62 -14.51
C TYR A 68 7.32 22.28 -14.18
N LEU A 69 8.35 22.02 -14.99
CA LEU A 69 9.78 22.35 -14.80
C LEU A 69 10.65 21.32 -14.04
N PHE A 70 10.05 20.27 -13.47
CA PHE A 70 10.76 19.17 -12.82
C PHE A 70 10.64 17.85 -13.60
N ASP A 71 9.77 17.81 -14.62
CA ASP A 71 9.67 16.71 -15.57
C ASP A 71 11.00 16.53 -16.35
N LYS A 72 11.43 15.28 -16.51
CA LYS A 72 12.67 14.92 -17.23
C LYS A 72 12.65 15.31 -18.71
N GLU A 73 11.46 15.39 -19.30
CA GLU A 73 11.25 15.80 -20.68
C GLU A 73 10.38 17.06 -20.70
N PRO A 74 10.81 18.12 -21.39
CA PRO A 74 9.97 19.30 -21.55
C PRO A 74 8.74 18.94 -22.38
N LYS A 75 7.54 19.17 -21.82
CA LYS A 75 6.28 19.06 -22.58
C LYS A 75 6.21 20.24 -23.54
N ILE A 76 6.49 19.98 -24.82
CA ILE A 76 6.41 20.92 -25.94
C ILE A 76 5.02 20.88 -26.57
#